data_AF-A0A531LI10-F1
#
_entry.id   AF-A0A531LI10-F1
#
_cell.length_a   1.000
_cell.length_b   1.000
_cell.length_c   1.000
_cell.angle_alpha   90.00
_cell.angle_beta   90.00
_cell.angle_gamma   90.00
#
_symmetry.space_group_name_H-M   'P 1'
#
loop_
_entity.id
_entity.type
_entity.pdbx_description
1 polymer ?
#
loop_
_entity_poly.entity_id
_entity_poly.type
_entity_poly.pdbx_seq_one_letter_code
_entity_poly.pdbx_strand_id
1 'polypeptide(L)'
;VGVSSVAGNRGRASNYVYGSAKAGLTAFLSGLRGRLWHSGVRVVTVMPGFVRTRMTDGMKLSPFLTAEPDEVAEAIYEAAELRHRDIIYVRRSWRLVMGVIAAMPEGVFKRVKF
;
A
#
# COMPACT_ATOMS: atom_id res chain seq x y z
N VAL A 1 -13.02 4.31 3.81
CA VAL A 1 -11.71 4.19 3.11
C VAL A 1 -10.66 3.78 4.14
N GLY A 2 -9.82 2.79 3.85
CA GLY A 2 -8.75 2.32 4.74
C GLY A 2 -7.36 2.54 4.15
N VAL A 3 -6.48 3.24 4.89
CA VAL A 3 -5.12 3.55 4.45
C VAL A 3 -4.12 2.51 4.96
N SER A 4 -3.78 1.57 4.07
CA SER A 4 -2.78 0.54 4.31
C SER A 4 -1.38 1.02 3.89
N SER A 5 -0.56 0.13 3.33
CA SER A 5 0.75 0.43 2.75
C SER A 5 1.22 -0.72 1.87
N VAL A 6 2.03 -0.41 0.87
CA VAL A 6 2.78 -1.40 0.08
C VAL A 6 3.71 -2.27 0.94
N ALA A 7 4.09 -1.79 2.13
CA ALA A 7 4.87 -2.57 3.10
C ALA A 7 4.10 -3.79 3.63
N GLY A 8 2.78 -3.82 3.50
CA GLY A 8 1.93 -4.96 3.87
C GLY A 8 1.99 -6.12 2.87
N ASN A 9 2.49 -5.91 1.64
CA ASN A 9 2.53 -6.97 0.62
C ASN A 9 3.60 -8.03 0.92
N ARG A 10 4.68 -7.64 1.59
CA ARG A 10 5.80 -8.54 1.94
C ARG A 10 6.56 -7.98 3.13
N GLY A 11 6.66 -8.76 4.21
CA GLY A 11 7.39 -8.36 5.41
C GLY A 11 8.88 -8.20 5.15
N ARG A 12 9.46 -7.06 5.55
CA ARG A 12 10.90 -6.78 5.46
C ARG A 12 11.50 -6.76 6.86
N ALA A 13 12.75 -7.23 6.98
CA ALA A 13 13.43 -7.26 8.27
C ALA A 13 13.56 -5.87 8.92
N SER A 14 13.72 -4.82 8.11
CA SER A 14 13.87 -3.43 8.56
C SER A 14 12.61 -2.81 9.17
N ASN A 15 11.41 -3.33 8.88
CA ASN A 15 10.14 -2.76 9.37
C ASN A 15 9.01 -3.78 9.58
N TYR A 16 9.35 -5.01 10.00
CA TYR A 16 8.42 -6.15 10.04
C TYR A 16 7.19 -5.93 10.94
N VAL A 17 7.28 -5.14 12.02
CA VAL A 17 6.13 -4.81 12.88
C VAL A 17 5.12 -3.94 12.11
N TYR A 18 5.60 -2.86 11.48
CA TYR A 18 4.78 -1.99 10.64
C TYR A 18 4.19 -2.76 9.45
N GLY A 19 5.01 -3.55 8.76
CA GLY A 19 4.60 -4.38 7.63
C GLY A 19 3.50 -5.38 8.02
N SER A 20 3.66 -6.09 9.15
CA SER A 20 2.67 -7.03 9.67
C SER A 20 1.34 -6.36 10.00
N ALA A 21 1.36 -5.19 10.66
CA ALA A 21 0.15 -4.45 10.98
C ALA A 21 -0.60 -4.02 9.69
N LYS A 22 0.12 -3.53 8.69
CA LYS A 22 -0.47 -3.14 7.40
C LYS A 22 -0.95 -4.35 6.58
N ALA A 23 -0.27 -5.48 6.66
CA ALA A 23 -0.73 -6.73 6.05
C ALA A 23 -2.06 -7.20 6.66
N GLY A 24 -2.16 -7.22 7.99
CA GLY A 24 -3.39 -7.56 8.72
C GLY A 24 -4.55 -6.61 8.37
N LEU A 25 -4.28 -5.30 8.34
CA LEU A 25 -5.26 -4.31 7.91
C LEU A 25 -5.74 -4.55 6.46
N THR A 26 -4.82 -4.89 5.56
CA THR A 26 -5.15 -5.18 4.15
C THR A 26 -6.07 -6.39 4.02
N ALA A 27 -5.76 -7.47 4.74
CA ALA A 27 -6.60 -8.67 4.80
C ALA A 27 -7.97 -8.36 5.40
N PHE A 28 -8.03 -7.60 6.49
CA PHE A 28 -9.27 -7.15 7.11
C PHE A 28 -10.16 -6.36 6.14
N LEU A 29 -9.60 -5.36 5.45
CA LEU A 29 -10.34 -4.55 4.47
C LEU A 29 -10.82 -5.37 3.26
N SER A 30 -10.09 -6.41 2.88
CA SER A 30 -10.52 -7.35 1.84
C SER A 30 -11.74 -8.16 2.27
N GLY A 31 -11.73 -8.71 3.49
CA GLY A 31 -12.90 -9.40 4.04
C GLY A 31 -14.09 -8.47 4.24
N LEU A 32 -13.85 -7.25 4.72
CA LEU A 32 -14.90 -6.25 4.93
C LEU A 32 -15.58 -5.85 3.60
N ARG A 33 -14.82 -5.71 2.50
CA ARG A 33 -15.39 -5.50 1.16
C ARG A 33 -16.37 -6.60 0.77
N GLY A 34 -15.96 -7.86 0.92
CA GLY A 34 -16.81 -9.00 0.58
C GLY A 34 -18.08 -9.03 1.45
N ARG A 35 -17.93 -8.80 2.76
CA ARG A 35 -19.06 -8.78 3.71
C ARG A 35 -20.09 -7.71 3.40
N LEU A 36 -19.65 -6.53 2.94
CA LEU A 36 -20.51 -5.37 2.74
C LEU A 36 -21.01 -5.19 1.31
N TRP A 37 -20.59 -6.06 0.38
CA TRP A 37 -20.91 -5.96 -1.04
C TRP A 37 -22.42 -5.83 -1.32
N HIS A 38 -23.23 -6.70 -0.72
CA HIS A 38 -24.69 -6.70 -0.91
C HIS A 38 -25.41 -5.57 -0.16
N SER A 39 -24.75 -4.90 0.79
CA SER A 39 -25.31 -3.77 1.54
C SER A 39 -25.09 -2.43 0.83
N GLY A 40 -24.48 -2.43 -0.36
CA GLY A 40 -24.16 -1.21 -1.12
C GLY A 40 -23.06 -0.36 -0.50
N VAL A 41 -22.40 -0.82 0.56
CA VAL A 41 -21.31 -0.09 1.22
C VAL A 41 -19.98 -0.45 0.57
N ARG A 42 -19.31 0.56 0.00
CA ARG A 42 -18.00 0.39 -0.66
C ARG A 42 -16.86 0.59 0.33
N VAL A 43 -15.87 -0.28 0.24
CA VAL A 43 -14.66 -0.23 1.09
C VAL A 43 -13.43 -0.13 0.21
N VAL A 44 -12.78 1.03 0.23
CA VAL A 44 -11.56 1.29 -0.56
C VAL A 44 -10.31 0.97 0.27
N THR A 45 -9.39 0.20 -0.29
CA THR A 45 -8.06 -0.09 0.27
C THR A 45 -7.00 0.75 -0.45
N VAL A 46 -6.31 1.60 0.30
CA VAL A 46 -5.27 2.48 -0.25
C VAL A 46 -3.90 1.92 0.09
N MET A 47 -3.05 1.71 -0.93
CA MET A 47 -1.70 1.16 -0.80
C MET A 47 -0.66 2.23 -1.19
N PRO A 48 -0.37 3.19 -0.30
CA PRO A 48 0.71 4.15 -0.52
C PRO A 48 2.07 3.46 -0.40
N GLY A 49 2.99 3.93 -1.24
CA GLY A 49 4.42 3.71 -1.08
C GLY A 49 5.04 4.70 -0.11
N PHE A 50 6.25 5.16 -0.41
CA PHE A 50 6.82 6.30 0.29
C PHE A 50 6.03 7.57 -0.04
N VAL A 51 5.81 8.40 0.96
CA VAL A 51 5.12 9.70 0.84
C VAL A 51 5.97 10.75 1.52
N ARG A 52 6.25 11.87 0.85
CA ARG A 52 7.09 12.95 1.38
C ARG A 52 6.41 13.64 2.55
N THR A 53 6.68 13.13 3.74
CA THR A 53 6.14 13.61 5.02
C THR A 53 7.27 13.72 6.03
N ARG A 54 6.99 14.31 7.20
CA ARG A 54 7.96 14.35 8.32
C ARG A 54 8.44 12.96 8.73
N MET A 55 7.62 11.92 8.55
CA MET A 55 7.97 10.53 8.86
C MET A 55 9.07 9.98 7.95
N THR A 56 9.14 10.44 6.71
CA THR A 56 10.14 10.02 5.71
C THR A 56 11.27 11.01 5.54
N ASP A 57 11.26 12.09 6.31
CA ASP A 57 12.25 13.15 6.20
C ASP A 57 13.64 12.61 6.59
N GLY A 58 14.65 12.98 5.82
CA GLY A 58 16.01 12.45 5.95
C GLY A 58 16.25 11.03 5.40
N MET A 59 15.22 10.32 4.90
CA MET A 59 15.42 9.04 4.21
C MET A 59 15.89 9.25 2.77
N LYS A 60 16.88 8.46 2.31
CA LYS A 60 17.30 8.43 0.91
C LYS A 60 16.27 7.67 0.07
N LEU A 61 15.24 8.38 -0.38
CA LEU A 61 14.15 7.82 -1.16
C LEU A 61 14.29 8.15 -2.65
N SER A 62 13.88 7.23 -3.51
CA SER A 62 13.80 7.51 -4.95
C SER A 62 12.69 8.53 -5.21
N PRO A 63 12.98 9.69 -5.85
CA PRO A 63 11.97 10.68 -6.19
C PRO A 63 10.84 10.09 -7.07
N PHE A 64 11.16 9.14 -7.95
CA PHE A 64 10.17 8.51 -8.83
C PHE A 64 9.14 7.65 -8.10
N LEU A 65 9.53 7.07 -6.97
CA LEU A 65 8.68 6.17 -6.17
C LEU A 65 8.05 6.86 -4.96
N THR A 66 8.44 8.08 -4.67
CA THR A 66 7.92 8.87 -3.53
C THR A 66 6.80 9.77 -4.03
N ALA A 67 5.62 9.65 -3.41
CA ALA A 67 4.49 10.54 -3.70
C ALA A 67 4.51 11.78 -2.80
N GLU A 68 3.94 12.87 -3.28
CA GLU A 68 3.60 14.02 -2.44
C GLU A 68 2.29 13.74 -1.67
N PRO A 69 2.07 14.36 -0.50
CA PRO A 69 0.83 14.20 0.27
C PRO A 69 -0.44 14.53 -0.54
N ASP A 70 -0.37 15.57 -1.38
CA ASP A 70 -1.50 16.00 -2.21
C ASP A 70 -1.85 14.94 -3.27
N GLU A 71 -0.85 14.27 -3.85
CA GLU A 71 -1.09 13.14 -4.78
C GLU A 71 -1.80 11.97 -4.07
N VAL A 72 -1.48 11.72 -2.79
CA VAL A 72 -2.17 10.69 -2.00
C VAL A 72 -3.62 11.10 -1.75
N ALA A 73 -3.85 12.36 -1.36
CA ALA A 73 -5.18 12.87 -1.09
C ALA A 73 -6.07 12.82 -2.34
N GLU A 74 -5.55 13.27 -3.49
CA GLU A 74 -6.25 13.23 -4.76
C GLU A 74 -6.56 11.79 -5.19
N ALA A 75 -5.59 10.88 -5.12
CA ALA A 75 -5.81 9.47 -5.45
C ALA A 75 -6.89 8.81 -4.57
N ILE A 76 -6.95 9.17 -3.28
CA ILE A 76 -7.98 8.69 -2.37
C ILE A 76 -9.36 9.22 -2.77
N TYR A 77 -9.46 10.52 -3.03
CA TYR A 77 -10.70 11.17 -3.42
C TYR A 77 -11.23 10.61 -4.75
N GLU A 78 -10.39 10.52 -5.77
CA GLU A 78 -10.77 9.96 -7.07
C GLU A 78 -11.26 8.51 -6.94
N ALA A 79 -10.61 7.70 -6.11
CA ALA A 79 -10.98 6.31 -5.94
C ALA A 79 -12.31 6.12 -5.21
N ALA A 80 -12.58 6.95 -4.20
CA ALA A 80 -13.80 6.92 -3.43
C ALA A 80 -14.99 7.48 -4.23
N GLU A 81 -14.84 8.68 -4.80
CA GLU A 81 -15.97 9.46 -5.31
C GLU A 81 -16.15 9.34 -6.83
N LEU A 82 -15.07 9.26 -7.61
CA LEU A 82 -15.17 9.41 -9.08
C LEU A 82 -15.06 8.08 -9.84
N ARG A 83 -14.12 7.22 -9.44
CA ARG A 83 -13.72 6.01 -10.18
C ARG A 83 -14.21 4.72 -9.53
N HIS A 84 -14.70 4.81 -8.29
CA HIS A 84 -15.24 3.71 -7.49
C HIS A 84 -14.33 2.47 -7.48
N ARG A 85 -13.03 2.66 -7.19
CA ARG A 85 -12.03 1.59 -7.17
C ARG A 85 -11.93 0.97 -5.78
N ASP A 86 -11.86 -0.36 -5.72
CA ASP A 86 -11.75 -1.10 -4.45
C ASP A 86 -10.34 -1.12 -3.85
N ILE A 87 -9.31 -1.17 -4.70
CA ILE A 87 -7.90 -1.20 -4.29
C ILE A 87 -7.13 -0.24 -5.17
N ILE A 88 -6.40 0.68 -4.56
CA ILE A 88 -5.55 1.62 -5.27
C ILE A 88 -4.12 1.58 -4.76
N TYR A 89 -3.18 1.70 -5.70
CA TYR A 89 -1.79 2.04 -5.43
C TYR A 89 -1.62 3.49 -5.84
N VAL A 90 -1.24 4.37 -4.90
CA VAL A 90 -1.16 5.81 -5.15
C VAL A 90 -0.30 6.10 -6.38
N ARG A 91 0.91 5.53 -6.42
CA ARG A 91 1.71 5.43 -7.64
C ARG A 91 1.65 4.01 -8.17
N ARG A 92 1.17 3.86 -9.42
CA ARG A 92 1.01 2.55 -10.08
C ARG A 92 2.30 1.75 -10.19
N SER A 93 3.46 2.42 -10.23
CA SER A 93 4.78 1.79 -10.20
C SER A 93 4.96 0.83 -9.01
N TRP A 94 4.39 1.15 -7.84
CA TRP A 94 4.46 0.28 -6.67
C TRP A 94 3.76 -1.05 -6.85
N ARG A 95 2.75 -1.14 -7.71
CA ARG A 95 2.08 -2.41 -8.01
C ARG A 95 3.05 -3.37 -8.72
N LEU A 96 3.86 -2.84 -9.65
CA LEU A 96 4.89 -3.63 -10.35
C LEU A 96 6.02 -4.00 -9.40
N VAL A 97 6.56 -3.02 -8.66
CA VAL A 97 7.65 -3.23 -7.70
C VAL A 97 7.26 -4.27 -6.65
N MET A 98 6.10 -4.12 -6.00
CA MET A 98 5.65 -5.08 -5.01
C MET A 98 5.21 -6.41 -5.62
N GLY A 99 4.74 -6.44 -6.87
CA GLY A 99 4.48 -7.69 -7.58
C GLY A 99 5.74 -8.54 -7.71
N VAL A 100 6.86 -7.92 -8.12
CA VAL A 100 8.16 -8.59 -8.21
C VAL A 100 8.68 -8.99 -6.82
N ILE A 101 8.63 -8.09 -5.85
CA ILE A 101 9.13 -8.36 -4.49
C ILE A 101 8.32 -9.47 -3.80
N ALA A 102 7.00 -9.46 -3.93
CA ALA A 102 6.14 -10.46 -3.30
C ALA A 102 6.24 -11.84 -3.97
N ALA A 103 6.53 -11.89 -5.26
CA ALA A 103 6.77 -13.14 -5.99
C ALA A 103 8.17 -13.73 -5.77
N MET A 104 9.08 -12.99 -5.15
CA MET A 104 10.45 -13.43 -4.94
C MET A 104 10.51 -14.63 -3.97
N PRO A 105 11.20 -15.73 -4.32
CA PRO A 105 11.37 -16.86 -3.43
C PRO A 105 12.07 -16.47 -2.13
N GLU A 106 11.67 -17.11 -1.02
CA GLU A 106 12.17 -16.81 0.33
C GLU A 106 13.71 -16.84 0.42
N GLY A 107 14.35 -17.82 -0.24
CA GLY A 107 15.81 -17.97 -0.24
C GLY A 107 16.55 -16.81 -0.90
N VAL A 108 15.95 -16.16 -1.91
CA VAL A 108 16.51 -14.97 -2.57
C VAL A 108 16.20 -13.74 -1.73
N PHE A 109 14.96 -13.61 -1.26
CA PHE A 109 14.51 -12.46 -0.48
C PHE A 109 15.34 -12.25 0.80
N LYS A 110 15.68 -13.33 1.51
CA LYS A 110 16.54 -13.28 2.71
C LYS A 110 17.97 -12.81 2.44
N ARG A 111 18.47 -12.95 1.20
CA ARG A 111 19.83 -12.54 0.81
C ARG A 111 19.89 -11.07 0.41
N VAL A 112 18.77 -10.48 0.03
CA VAL A 112 18.66 -9.07 -0.35
C VAL A 112 18.42 -8.22 0.91
N LYS A 113 19.24 -7.18 1.11
CA LYS A 113 19.02 -6.21 2.18
C LYS A 113 18.14 -5.07 1.64
N PHE A 114 16.95 -4.90 2.23
CA PHE A 114 15.96 -3.87 1.89
C PHE A 114 15.83 -2.80 2.97
#